data_AF-A0A3S4HYW0-F1
#
_entry.id   AF-A0A3S4HYW0-F1
#
_cell.length_a   1.000
_cell.length_b   1.000
_cell.length_c   1.000
_cell.angle_alpha   90.00
_cell.angle_beta   90.00
_cell.angle_gamma   90.00
#
_symmetry.space_group_name_H-M   'P 1'
#
loop_
_entity.id
_entity.type
_entity.pdbx_description
1 polymer ?
#
loop_
_entity_poly.entity_id
_entity_poly.type
_entity_poly.pdbx_seq_one_letter_code
_entity_poly.pdbx_strand_id
1 'polypeptide(L)'
;MFSPAAIIKPGQVVTLPEKSGWVGVNATCPEGTMVNYTYRSYVSELPVRSTEGNFKYLKLNDYLLGAMSITDSVAGRILSAP
;
A
#
# COMPACT_ATOMS: atom_id res chain seq x y z
N MET A 1 1.64 12.24 24.02
CA MET A 1 0.61 11.44 24.72
C MET A 1 0.58 10.08 24.04
N PHE A 2 1.30 9.10 24.59
CA PHE A 2 1.39 7.75 24.01
C PHE A 2 0.08 7.01 24.29
N SER A 3 -0.59 6.53 23.25
CA SER A 3 -1.81 5.72 23.39
C SER A 3 -1.44 4.38 24.05
N PRO A 4 -2.17 3.91 25.07
CA PRO A 4 -1.88 2.65 25.74
C PRO A 4 -2.00 1.49 24.75
N ALA A 5 -1.08 0.54 24.87
CA ALA A 5 -0.90 -0.61 24.01
C ALA A 5 -2.23 -1.18 23.49
N ALA A 6 -2.42 -1.14 22.17
CA ALA A 6 -3.47 -1.89 21.51
C ALA A 6 -3.29 -3.37 21.90
N ILE A 7 -4.22 -3.91 22.70
CA ILE A 7 -4.28 -5.35 23.00
C ILE A 7 -4.37 -6.05 21.63
N ILE A 8 -3.35 -6.80 21.23
CA ILE A 8 -3.33 -7.48 19.94
C ILE A 8 -4.13 -8.78 20.07
N LYS A 9 -5.36 -8.83 19.56
CA LYS A 9 -6.13 -10.09 19.44
C LYS A 9 -5.89 -10.73 18.08
N PRO A 10 -5.86 -12.08 17.97
CA PRO A 10 -5.88 -12.74 16.67
C PRO A 10 -7.06 -12.25 15.83
N GLY A 11 -6.79 -11.88 14.57
CA GLY A 11 -7.79 -11.32 13.66
C GLY A 11 -8.05 -9.81 13.82
N GLN A 12 -7.36 -9.13 14.74
CA GLN A 12 -7.46 -7.67 14.84
C GLN A 12 -6.68 -6.97 13.73
N VAL A 13 -7.37 -6.13 12.95
CA VAL A 13 -6.75 -5.22 11.99
C VAL A 13 -6.38 -3.93 12.70
N VAL A 14 -5.10 -3.57 12.66
CA VAL A 14 -4.59 -2.30 13.19
C VAL A 14 -4.12 -1.44 12.02
N THR A 15 -4.80 -0.32 11.80
CA THR A 15 -4.34 0.69 10.82
C THR A 15 -3.20 1.49 11.43
N LEU A 16 -2.02 1.41 10.81
CA LEU A 16 -0.89 2.24 11.21
C LEU A 16 -1.21 3.71 10.87
N PRO A 17 -1.19 4.64 11.85
CA PRO A 17 -1.52 6.04 11.61
C PRO A 17 -0.44 6.76 10.81
N GLU A 18 0.80 6.25 10.81
CA GLU A 18 1.89 6.82 10.05
C GLU A 18 1.88 6.32 8.60
N LYS A 19 1.73 7.26 7.67
CA LYS A 19 1.96 7.03 6.25
C LYS A 19 3.42 6.64 6.05
N SER A 20 3.69 5.55 5.34
CA SER A 20 5.03 4.96 5.12
C SER A 20 6.02 5.83 4.31
N GLY A 21 5.76 7.14 4.19
CA GLY A 21 6.60 8.10 3.48
C GLY A 21 5.96 8.68 2.22
N TRP A 22 6.56 9.75 1.71
CA TRP A 22 6.27 10.30 0.40
C TRP A 22 7.36 9.83 -0.57
N VAL A 23 6.97 9.07 -1.60
CA VAL A 23 7.90 8.58 -2.62
C VAL A 23 7.71 9.40 -3.89
N GLY A 24 8.57 10.39 -4.06
CA GLY A 24 8.73 11.13 -5.32
C GLY A 24 9.50 10.27 -6.33
N VAL A 25 8.97 10.15 -7.55
CA VAL A 25 9.72 9.56 -8.67
C VAL A 25 9.96 10.66 -9.68
N ASN A 26 11.17 10.72 -10.22
CA ASN A 26 11.50 11.57 -11.35
C ASN A 26 11.63 10.69 -12.58
N ALA A 27 10.95 11.05 -13.67
CA ALA A 27 10.97 10.30 -14.92
C ALA A 27 11.19 11.27 -16.08
N THR A 28 12.04 10.87 -17.02
CA THR A 28 12.25 11.60 -18.26
C THR A 28 11.32 11.03 -19.32
N CYS A 29 10.46 11.87 -19.88
CA CYS A 29 9.59 11.45 -20.98
C CYS A 29 10.43 11.21 -22.25
N PRO A 30 10.18 10.13 -22.99
CA PRO A 30 10.75 9.93 -24.32
C PRO A 30 10.38 11.07 -25.27
N GLU A 31 11.23 11.32 -26.26
CA GLU A 31 11.00 12.34 -27.29
C GLU A 31 9.65 12.10 -28.02
N GLY A 32 8.88 13.17 -28.21
CA GLY A 32 7.53 13.10 -28.81
C GLY A 32 6.39 12.84 -27.83
N THR A 33 6.66 12.64 -26.53
CA THR A 33 5.61 12.52 -25.51
C THR A 33 4.97 13.88 -25.23
N MET A 34 3.67 14.02 -25.48
CA MET A 34 2.91 15.25 -25.23
C MET A 34 2.13 15.24 -23.90
N VAL A 35 2.15 14.12 -23.17
CA VAL A 35 1.43 13.95 -21.90
C VAL A 35 2.36 14.17 -20.70
N ASN A 36 1.80 14.63 -19.58
CA ASN A 36 2.54 14.98 -18.36
C ASN A 36 2.22 14.07 -17.15
N TYR A 37 1.62 12.91 -17.38
CA TYR A 37 1.29 11.95 -16.33
C TYR A 37 2.15 10.69 -16.41
N THR A 38 2.31 10.00 -15.28
CA THR A 38 3.04 8.73 -15.17
C THR A 38 2.11 7.67 -14.61
N TYR A 39 2.11 6.48 -15.21
CA TYR A 39 1.46 5.32 -14.62
C TYR A 39 2.39 4.67 -13.60
N ARG A 40 1.84 4.28 -12.45
CA ARG A 40 2.57 3.53 -11.42
C ARG A 40 1.87 2.22 -11.14
N SER A 41 2.65 1.14 -11.19
CA SER A 41 2.25 -0.17 -10.71
C SER A 41 3.02 -0.46 -9.44
N TYR A 42 2.32 -0.85 -8.39
CA TYR A 42 2.92 -1.42 -7.20
C TYR A 42 2.85 -2.93 -7.37
N VAL A 43 3.83 -3.67 -6.89
CA VAL A 43 3.83 -5.14 -6.93
C VAL A 43 4.45 -5.63 -5.64
N SER A 44 4.05 -6.83 -5.19
CA SER A 44 4.70 -7.49 -4.07
C SER A 44 5.01 -8.92 -4.43
N GLU A 45 6.19 -9.39 -4.02
CA GLU A 45 6.56 -10.80 -4.13
C GLU A 45 5.91 -11.66 -3.04
N LEU A 46 5.29 -11.02 -2.03
CA LEU A 46 4.63 -11.74 -0.94
C LEU A 46 3.29 -12.33 -1.41
N PRO A 47 2.97 -13.56 -1.01
CA PRO A 47 1.71 -14.18 -1.40
C PRO A 47 0.52 -13.50 -0.72
N VAL A 48 -0.56 -13.32 -1.48
CA VAL A 48 -1.86 -12.91 -0.95
C VAL A 48 -2.44 -14.05 -0.11
N ARG A 49 -2.70 -13.79 1.18
CA ARG A 49 -3.31 -14.75 2.12
C ARG A 49 -4.83 -14.63 2.14
N SER A 50 -5.36 -13.41 2.19
CA SER A 50 -6.80 -13.14 2.19
C SER A 50 -7.11 -11.85 1.44
N THR A 51 -8.36 -11.73 0.97
CA THR A 51 -8.91 -10.49 0.43
C THR A 51 -10.14 -10.14 1.26
N GLU A 52 -10.13 -8.97 1.88
CA GLU A 52 -11.21 -8.51 2.75
C GLU A 52 -11.64 -7.10 2.31
N GLY A 53 -12.88 -6.99 1.86
CA GLY A 53 -13.35 -5.80 1.14
C GLY A 53 -12.48 -5.56 -0.09
N ASN A 54 -11.82 -4.41 -0.13
CA ASN A 54 -10.93 -4.02 -1.24
C ASN A 54 -9.44 -4.19 -0.91
N PHE A 55 -9.09 -4.74 0.27
CA PHE A 55 -7.71 -4.95 0.67
C PHE A 55 -7.27 -6.38 0.41
N LYS A 56 -6.09 -6.55 -0.17
CA LYS A 56 -5.38 -7.84 -0.20
C LYS A 56 -4.36 -7.84 0.92
N TYR A 57 -4.48 -8.85 1.78
CA TYR A 57 -3.61 -9.06 2.93
C TYR A 57 -2.50 -10.03 2.54
N LEU A 58 -1.28 -9.53 2.54
CA LEU A 58 -0.06 -10.26 2.20
C LEU A 58 0.50 -10.94 3.44
N LYS A 59 1.02 -12.16 3.29
CA LYS A 59 1.70 -12.87 4.39
C LYS A 59 3.08 -12.26 4.63
N LEU A 60 3.21 -11.41 5.64
CA LEU A 60 4.51 -10.85 6.06
C LEU A 60 5.34 -11.90 6.80
N ASN A 61 4.69 -12.68 7.67
CA ASN A 61 5.23 -13.86 8.33
C ASN A 61 4.10 -14.80 8.78
N ASP A 62 4.39 -15.81 9.61
CA ASP A 62 3.38 -16.78 10.07
C ASP A 62 2.30 -16.19 10.99
N TYR A 63 2.56 -15.03 11.59
CA TYR A 63 1.70 -14.39 12.58
C TYR A 63 1.10 -13.06 12.11
N LEU A 64 1.64 -12.46 11.05
CA LEU A 64 1.30 -11.11 10.60
C LEU A 64 0.91 -11.09 9.13
N LEU A 65 -0.25 -10.46 8.88
CA LEU A 65 -0.69 -10.06 7.56
C LEU A 65 -0.58 -8.54 7.42
N GLY A 66 -0.16 -8.09 6.24
CA GLY A 66 -0.03 -6.67 5.92
C GLY A 66 -0.85 -6.31 4.70
N ALA A 67 -1.53 -5.18 4.74
CA ALA A 67 -2.18 -4.59 3.57
C ALA A 67 -1.72 -3.14 3.41
N MET A 68 -1.65 -2.67 2.16
CA MET A 68 -1.19 -1.32 1.86
C MET A 68 -2.23 -0.56 1.05
N SER A 69 -2.48 0.70 1.46
CA SER A 69 -3.26 1.66 0.71
C SER A 69 -2.35 2.77 0.22
N ILE A 70 -2.35 3.02 -1.08
CA ILE A 70 -1.54 4.04 -1.71
C ILE A 70 -2.47 5.08 -2.31
N THR A 71 -2.25 6.34 -2.00
CA THR A 71 -3.00 7.45 -2.60
C THR A 71 -2.08 8.16 -3.58
N ASP A 72 -2.39 8.03 -4.86
CA ASP A 72 -1.77 8.77 -5.95
C ASP A 72 -2.66 9.96 -6.34
N SER A 73 -2.05 11.09 -6.68
CA SER A 73 -2.78 12.33 -7.00
C SER A 73 -3.60 12.24 -8.29
N VAL A 74 -3.26 11.32 -9.20
CA VAL A 74 -3.92 11.15 -10.50
C VAL A 74 -4.74 9.86 -10.52
N ALA A 75 -4.18 8.74 -10.03
CA ALA A 75 -4.84 7.44 -10.05
C ALA A 75 -5.78 7.21 -8.84
N GLY A 76 -5.78 8.10 -7.85
CA GLY A 76 -6.60 7.97 -6.66
C GLY A 76 -6.07 6.88 -5.69
N ARG A 77 -6.98 6.22 -4.98
CA ARG A 77 -6.61 5.27 -3.92
C ARG A 77 -6.51 3.84 -4.46
N ILE A 78 -5.31 3.29 -4.40
CA ILE A 78 -4.95 1.93 -4.81
C ILE A 78 -4.82 1.06 -3.55
N LEU A 79 -5.47 -0.09 -3.53
CA LEU A 79 -5.46 -1.03 -2.41
C LEU A 79 -4.79 -2.31 -2.89
N SER A 80 -3.50 -2.49 -2.55
CA SER A 80 -2.65 -3.65 -2.85
C SER A 80 -2.79 -4.26 -4.26
N ALA A 81 -1.81 -4.02 -5.11
CA ALA A 81 -1.72 -4.65 -6.41
C ALA A 81 -1.47 -6.17 -6.30
N PRO A 82 -1.92 -6.97 -7.30
CA PRO A 82 -1.56 -8.39 -7.41
C PRO A 82 -0.05 -8.61 -7.54
#